data_AF-A0A4Q8QIB3-F1
#
_entry.id   AF-A0A4Q8QIB3-F1
#
_cell.length_a   1.000
_cell.length_b   1.000
_cell.length_c   1.000
_cell.angle_alpha   90.00
_cell.angle_beta   90.00
_cell.angle_gamma   90.00
#
_symmetry.space_group_name_H-M   'P 1'
#
loop_
_entity.id
_entity.type
_entity.pdbx_description
1 polymer ?
#
loop_
_entity_poly.entity_id
_entity_poly.type
_entity_poly.pdbx_seq_one_letter_code
_entity_poly.pdbx_strand_id
1 'polypeptide(L)'
;MDTIAPVAKPKPRPRPQVMRLTDAAAARITELTKRADSEIVGLRVGIKNGGCAGQSYTVEYAHEIRPTDEVVEDKGVKILVDPKAVLFLLGTEMDYKADKMQAQFIFNNPNQVSACGCGESVQLTPAKV
;
A
#
# COMPACT_ATOMS: atom_id res chain seq x y z
N MET A 1 -0.18 3.48 -55.67
CA MET A 1 0.69 4.14 -54.67
C MET A 1 -0.09 4.11 -53.37
N ASP A 2 -0.02 2.99 -52.66
CA ASP A 2 -0.81 2.77 -51.45
C ASP A 2 0.08 3.07 -50.24
N THR A 3 -0.07 4.28 -49.72
CA THR A 3 0.66 4.75 -48.55
C THR A 3 0.10 4.05 -47.31
N ILE A 4 0.83 3.08 -46.77
CA ILE A 4 0.54 2.46 -45.47
C ILE A 4 0.89 3.48 -44.39
N ALA A 5 -0.13 3.98 -43.69
CA ALA A 5 0.06 4.83 -42.51
C ALA A 5 0.76 4.02 -41.39
N PRO A 6 1.67 4.64 -40.61
CA PRO A 6 2.36 3.94 -39.54
C PRO A 6 1.41 3.68 -38.36
N VAL A 7 1.22 2.41 -38.02
CA VAL A 7 0.48 2.00 -36.81
C VAL A 7 1.31 2.40 -35.58
N ALA A 8 0.73 3.24 -34.72
CA ALA A 8 1.38 3.69 -33.49
C ALA A 8 1.69 2.51 -32.56
N LYS A 9 2.90 2.49 -32.00
CA LYS A 9 3.36 1.46 -31.05
C LYS A 9 2.52 1.52 -29.75
N PRO A 10 2.08 0.38 -29.18
CA PRO A 10 1.30 0.38 -27.95
C PRO A 10 2.11 0.96 -26.79
N LYS A 11 1.51 1.87 -26.02
CA LYS A 11 2.13 2.49 -24.85
C LYS A 11 2.44 1.40 -23.81
N PRO A 12 3.65 1.34 -23.21
CA PRO A 12 3.97 0.35 -22.19
C PRO A 12 2.96 0.44 -21.05
N ARG A 13 2.34 -0.68 -20.69
CA ARG A 13 1.48 -0.73 -19.50
C ARG A 13 2.37 -0.43 -18.29
N PRO A 14 1.98 0.52 -17.40
CA PRO A 14 2.74 0.77 -16.18
C PRO A 14 2.88 -0.54 -15.42
N ARG A 15 4.10 -0.81 -14.90
CA ARG A 15 4.31 -1.96 -14.01
C ARG A 15 3.35 -1.83 -12.82
N PRO A 16 2.69 -2.90 -12.37
CA PRO A 16 1.83 -2.84 -11.20
C PRO A 16 2.66 -2.34 -10.02
N GLN A 17 2.28 -1.21 -9.44
CA GLN A 17 2.90 -0.71 -8.22
C GLN A 17 2.42 -1.58 -7.06
N VAL A 18 3.31 -1.83 -6.11
CA VAL A 18 2.98 -2.65 -4.93
C VAL A 18 1.84 -1.99 -4.16
N MET A 19 1.91 -0.69 -3.92
CA MET A 19 0.80 0.05 -3.33
C MET A 19 0.66 1.44 -3.94
N ARG A 20 -0.50 2.07 -3.71
CA ARG A 20 -0.79 3.49 -3.99
C ARG A 20 -1.47 4.13 -2.79
N LEU A 21 -1.43 5.45 -2.72
CA LEU A 21 -2.06 6.23 -1.66
C LEU A 21 -3.22 7.05 -2.20
N THR A 22 -4.25 7.24 -1.39
CA THR A 22 -5.16 8.38 -1.58
C THR A 22 -4.49 9.68 -1.11
N ASP A 23 -5.04 10.83 -1.50
CA ASP A 23 -4.55 12.13 -1.00
C ASP A 23 -4.67 12.24 0.53
N ALA A 24 -5.74 11.68 1.11
CA ALA A 24 -5.95 11.67 2.56
C ALA A 24 -4.87 10.85 3.29
N ALA A 25 -4.52 9.68 2.76
CA ALA A 25 -3.43 8.87 3.32
C ALA A 25 -2.09 9.59 3.22
N ALA A 26 -1.74 10.13 2.05
CA ALA A 26 -0.47 10.85 1.87
C ALA A 26 -0.36 12.08 2.79
N ALA A 27 -1.43 12.85 2.93
CA ALA A 27 -1.50 13.98 3.85
C ALA A 27 -1.27 13.52 5.30
N ARG A 28 -1.95 12.45 5.73
CA ARG A 28 -1.79 11.92 7.07
C ARG A 28 -0.36 11.44 7.34
N ILE A 29 0.26 10.74 6.40
CA ILE A 29 1.64 10.25 6.54
C ILE A 29 2.63 11.41 6.65
N THR A 30 2.41 12.46 5.86
CA THR A 30 3.18 13.70 5.96
C THR A 30 3.06 14.32 7.35
N GLU A 31 1.85 14.37 7.92
CA GLU A 31 1.66 14.87 9.29
C GLU A 31 2.36 14.01 10.34
N LEU A 32 2.23 12.69 10.25
CA LEU A 32 2.86 11.75 11.19
C LEU A 32 4.39 11.88 11.15
N THR A 33 4.96 12.02 9.96
CA THR A 33 6.40 12.23 9.77
C THR A 33 6.88 13.55 10.37
N LYS A 34 6.09 14.62 10.25
CA LYS A 34 6.42 15.92 10.86
C LYS A 34 6.26 15.98 12.37
N ARG A 35 5.39 15.13 12.94
CA ARG A 35 5.06 15.10 14.37
C ARG A 35 5.81 14.04 15.15
N ALA A 36 6.48 13.10 14.49
CA ALA A 36 7.23 12.05 15.16
C ALA A 36 8.33 12.67 16.03
N ASP A 37 8.48 12.16 17.25
CA ASP A 37 9.52 12.62 18.19
C ASP A 37 10.95 12.27 17.73
N SER A 38 11.06 11.46 16.68
CA SER A 38 12.31 11.00 16.07
C SER A 38 12.19 11.01 14.55
N GLU A 39 13.34 11.10 13.88
CA GLU A 39 13.40 11.08 12.42
C GLU A 39 12.87 9.74 11.90
N ILE A 40 11.80 9.81 11.10
CA ILE A 40 11.24 8.66 10.38
C ILE A 40 11.33 8.93 8.89
N VAL A 41 11.73 7.92 8.12
CA VAL A 41 11.87 7.98 6.67
C VAL A 41 10.55 7.69 5.93
N GLY A 42 9.54 7.20 6.66
CA GLY A 42 8.22 6.87 6.14
C GLY A 42 7.46 5.91 7.06
N LEU A 43 6.40 5.29 6.52
CA LEU A 43 5.70 4.20 7.19
C LEU A 43 6.08 2.85 6.57
N ARG A 44 6.28 1.84 7.42
CA ARG A 44 6.41 0.44 7.00
C ARG A 44 5.06 -0.26 7.10
N VAL A 45 4.61 -0.80 5.97
CA VAL A 45 3.37 -1.57 5.85
C VAL A 45 3.70 -3.05 5.70
N GLY A 46 2.99 -3.89 6.43
CA GLY A 46 3.15 -5.34 6.35
C GLY A 46 1.84 -6.08 6.60
N ILE A 47 1.97 -7.40 6.72
CA ILE A 47 0.90 -8.29 7.13
C ILE A 47 1.39 -9.17 8.27
N LYS A 48 0.54 -9.42 9.26
CA LYS A 48 0.80 -10.40 10.31
C LYS A 48 -0.27 -11.49 10.28
N ASN A 49 0.15 -12.73 10.52
CA ASN A 49 -0.77 -13.83 10.71
C ASN A 49 -1.42 -13.71 12.10
N GLY A 50 -2.75 -13.80 12.16
CA GLY A 50 -3.52 -13.66 13.39
C GLY A 50 -4.94 -13.17 13.16
N GLY A 51 -5.73 -13.13 14.23
CA GLY A 51 -7.12 -12.68 14.21
C GLY A 51 -8.11 -13.71 13.65
N CYS A 52 -9.40 -13.39 13.71
CA CYS A 52 -10.49 -14.33 13.39
C CYS A 52 -10.52 -14.80 11.92
N ALA A 53 -9.94 -14.00 11.01
CA ALA A 53 -9.91 -14.29 9.57
C ALA A 53 -8.51 -14.67 9.03
N GLY A 54 -7.49 -14.74 9.90
CA GLY A 54 -6.18 -15.29 9.59
C GLY A 54 -5.04 -14.30 9.36
N GLN A 55 -5.29 -13.09 8.84
CA GLN A 55 -4.26 -12.05 8.65
C GLN A 55 -4.76 -10.66 9.05
N SER A 56 -3.84 -9.73 9.34
CA SER A 56 -4.14 -8.31 9.54
C SER A 56 -3.01 -7.43 9.02
N TYR A 57 -3.34 -6.22 8.58
CA TYR A 57 -2.34 -5.24 8.14
C TYR A 57 -1.58 -4.67 9.33
N THR A 58 -0.30 -4.37 9.13
CA THR A 58 0.54 -3.68 10.11
C THR A 58 1.04 -2.37 9.52
N VAL A 59 1.08 -1.32 10.34
CA VAL A 59 1.62 -0.01 9.97
C VAL A 59 2.51 0.46 11.10
N GLU A 60 3.78 0.68 10.80
CA GLU A 60 4.81 1.03 11.77
C GLU A 60 5.60 2.25 11.29
N TYR A 61 6.10 3.05 12.23
CA TYR A 61 7.09 4.08 11.88
C TYR A 61 8.40 3.44 11.47
N ALA A 62 8.94 3.88 10.34
CA ALA A 62 10.21 3.41 9.85
C ALA A 62 11.29 4.48 10.05
N HIS A 63 12.29 4.17 10.87
CA HIS A 63 13.46 5.04 11.07
C HIS A 63 14.54 4.83 10.00
N GLU A 64 14.50 3.70 9.29
CA GLU A 64 15.45 3.36 8.24
C GLU A 64 14.77 2.53 7.15
N ILE A 65 15.37 2.57 5.95
CA ILE A 65 15.02 1.69 4.83
C ILE A 65 15.90 0.44 4.92
N ARG A 66 15.28 -0.73 5.08
CA ARG A 66 16.02 -2.00 5.10
C ARG A 66 16.35 -2.43 3.66
N PRO A 67 17.44 -3.17 3.42
CA PRO A 67 17.80 -3.66 2.08
C PRO A 67 16.73 -4.53 1.41
N THR A 68 15.84 -5.12 2.20
CA THR A 68 14.77 -6.00 1.73
C THR A 68 13.41 -5.32 1.67
N ASP A 69 13.30 -4.05 2.09
CA ASP A 69 12.04 -3.32 1.97
C ASP A 69 11.79 -2.99 0.50
N GLU A 70 10.57 -3.20 0.04
CA GLU A 70 10.14 -2.60 -1.23
C GLU A 70 9.76 -1.15 -0.97
N VAL A 71 10.45 -0.23 -1.63
CA VAL A 71 10.23 1.22 -1.46
C VAL A 71 9.23 1.70 -2.50
N VAL A 72 8.08 2.18 -2.04
CA VAL A 72 7.06 2.83 -2.85
C VAL A 72 7.07 4.32 -2.55
N GLU A 73 7.35 5.13 -3.57
CA GLU A 73 7.19 6.58 -3.51
C GLU A 73 5.90 6.96 -4.23
N ASP A 74 4.97 7.59 -3.51
CA ASP A 74 3.72 8.07 -4.06
C ASP A 74 3.32 9.38 -3.38
N LYS A 75 2.79 10.32 -4.16
CA LYS A 75 2.35 11.65 -3.69
C LYS A 75 3.36 12.38 -2.78
N GLY A 76 4.67 12.16 -3.00
CA GLY A 76 5.74 12.83 -2.25
C GLY A 76 6.04 12.24 -0.88
N VAL A 77 5.47 11.09 -0.52
CA VAL A 77 5.81 10.35 0.70
C VAL A 77 6.36 8.95 0.36
N LYS A 78 7.11 8.37 1.30
CA LYS A 78 7.65 7.02 1.17
C LYS A 78 6.86 6.02 2.01
N ILE A 79 6.53 4.90 1.38
CA ILE A 79 6.00 3.70 2.03
C ILE A 79 7.01 2.59 1.83
N LEU A 80 7.34 1.90 2.91
CA LEU A 80 8.17 0.72 2.89
C LEU A 80 7.25 -0.48 3.02
N VAL A 81 7.34 -1.44 2.11
CA VAL A 81 6.53 -2.66 2.19
C VAL A 81 7.42 -3.80 2.65
N ASP A 82 6.99 -4.51 3.70
CA ASP A 82 7.69 -5.71 4.17
C ASP A 82 7.79 -6.72 3.01
N PRO A 83 8.98 -7.32 2.76
CA PRO A 83 9.18 -8.23 1.64
C PRO A 83 8.18 -9.40 1.60
N LYS A 84 7.73 -9.87 2.76
CA LYS A 84 6.75 -10.97 2.86
C LYS A 84 5.35 -10.53 2.46
N ALA A 85 5.06 -9.24 2.53
CA ALA A 85 3.77 -8.66 2.21
C ALA A 85 3.64 -8.23 0.74
N VAL A 86 4.76 -8.03 0.02
CA VAL A 86 4.78 -7.47 -1.35
C VAL A 86 3.77 -8.14 -2.29
N LEU A 87 3.77 -9.48 -2.37
CA LEU A 87 2.87 -10.20 -3.28
C LEU A 87 1.40 -10.11 -2.85
N PHE A 88 1.11 -9.96 -1.56
CA PHE A 88 -0.25 -9.86 -1.05
C PHE A 88 -0.81 -8.44 -1.14
N LEU A 89 0.08 -7.45 -1.11
CA LEU A 89 -0.27 -6.05 -1.17
C LEU A 89 -0.27 -5.49 -2.58
N LEU A 90 0.26 -6.21 -3.57
CA LEU A 90 0.34 -5.75 -4.96
C LEU A 90 -0.99 -5.15 -5.47
N GLY A 91 -0.95 -3.88 -5.86
CA GLY A 91 -2.11 -3.13 -6.36
C GLY A 91 -3.03 -2.59 -5.27
N THR A 92 -2.68 -2.70 -4.00
CA THR A 92 -3.48 -2.18 -2.88
C THR A 92 -3.45 -0.66 -2.88
N GLU A 93 -4.61 -0.05 -2.67
CA GLU A 93 -4.74 1.36 -2.35
C GLU A 93 -4.90 1.54 -0.84
N MET A 94 -4.06 2.39 -0.25
CA MET A 94 -4.13 2.78 1.15
C MET A 94 -4.80 4.14 1.26
N ASP A 95 -5.89 4.19 2.02
CA ASP A 95 -6.66 5.37 2.34
C ASP A 95 -6.55 5.69 3.84
N TYR A 96 -6.96 6.90 4.24
CA TYR A 96 -7.07 7.29 5.63
C TYR A 96 -8.43 7.91 5.91
N LYS A 97 -9.16 7.33 6.85
CA LYS A 97 -10.46 7.84 7.31
C LYS A 97 -10.37 8.27 8.75
N ALA A 98 -10.70 9.53 8.99
CA ALA A 98 -10.84 10.10 10.32
C ALA A 98 -12.24 10.71 10.45
N ASP A 99 -13.03 10.16 11.35
CA ASP A 99 -14.34 10.67 11.76
C ASP A 99 -14.37 10.90 13.28
N LYS A 100 -15.55 11.22 13.83
CA LYS A 100 -15.69 11.51 15.27
C LYS A 100 -15.44 10.31 16.18
N MET A 101 -15.51 9.09 15.66
CA MET A 101 -15.39 7.86 16.44
C MET A 101 -14.09 7.09 16.15
N GLN A 102 -13.54 7.19 14.93
CA GLN A 102 -12.37 6.43 14.53
C GLN A 102 -11.44 7.21 13.61
N ALA A 103 -10.15 6.93 13.72
CA ALA A 103 -9.11 7.45 12.86
C ALA A 103 -8.17 6.30 12.49
N GLN A 104 -8.28 5.80 11.25
CA GLN A 104 -7.57 4.60 10.83
C GLN A 104 -7.19 4.63 9.35
N PHE A 105 -6.12 3.91 9.03
CA PHE A 105 -5.78 3.59 7.65
C PHE A 105 -6.66 2.44 7.15
N ILE A 106 -7.19 2.61 5.94
CA ILE A 106 -8.05 1.63 5.27
C ILE A 106 -7.29 1.07 4.06
N PHE A 107 -7.38 -0.23 3.85
CA PHE A 107 -6.68 -0.91 2.76
C PHE A 107 -7.69 -1.50 1.78
N ASN A 108 -7.77 -0.90 0.58
CA ASN A 108 -8.55 -1.41 -0.54
C ASN A 108 -7.66 -2.38 -1.33
N ASN A 109 -7.62 -3.66 -0.93
CA ASN A 109 -6.71 -4.66 -1.47
C ASN A 109 -7.41 -5.57 -2.49
N PRO A 110 -6.99 -5.59 -3.78
CA PRO A 110 -7.58 -6.46 -4.80
C PRO A 110 -7.35 -7.96 -4.56
N ASN A 111 -6.38 -8.31 -3.71
CA ASN A 111 -6.04 -9.69 -3.37
C ASN A 111 -6.75 -10.20 -2.11
N GLN A 112 -7.61 -9.39 -1.50
CA GLN A 112 -8.42 -9.77 -0.36
C GLN A 112 -9.60 -10.64 -0.78
N VAL A 113 -9.73 -11.81 -0.15
CA VAL A 113 -10.79 -12.79 -0.41
C VAL A 113 -11.97 -12.61 0.54
N SER A 114 -11.67 -12.35 1.81
CA SER A 114 -12.69 -12.19 2.85
C SER A 114 -12.18 -11.31 4.00
N ALA A 115 -13.08 -10.86 4.86
CA ALA A 115 -12.77 -10.13 6.08
C ALA A 115 -13.68 -10.57 7.24
N CYS A 116 -13.21 -10.42 8.47
CA CYS A 116 -14.03 -10.61 9.66
C CYS A 116 -15.11 -9.50 9.74
N GLY A 117 -16.24 -9.77 10.40
CA GLY A 117 -17.35 -8.81 10.50
C GLY A 117 -16.99 -7.47 11.16
N CYS A 118 -15.93 -7.41 11.97
CA CYS A 118 -15.40 -6.16 12.52
C CYS A 118 -14.36 -5.45 11.62
N GLY A 119 -13.92 -6.08 10.52
CA GLY A 119 -12.95 -5.52 9.58
C GLY A 119 -11.48 -5.56 10.03
N GLU A 120 -11.19 -6.00 11.25
CA GLU A 120 -9.82 -5.98 11.82
C GLU A 120 -8.92 -7.12 11.30
N SER A 121 -9.51 -8.10 10.63
CA SER A 121 -8.79 -9.25 10.07
C SER A 121 -9.30 -9.59 8.69
N VAL A 122 -8.40 -10.04 7.82
CA VAL A 122 -8.63 -10.31 6.41
C VAL A 122 -8.01 -11.64 6.01
N GLN A 123 -8.52 -12.21 4.94
CA GLN A 123 -7.88 -13.32 4.24
C GLN A 123 -7.34 -12.81 2.91
N LEU A 124 -6.02 -12.89 2.73
CA LEU A 124 -5.34 -12.44 1.51
C LEU A 124 -4.82 -13.64 0.71
N THR A 125 -4.82 -13.49 -0.60
CA THR A 125 -4.13 -14.41 -1.52
C THR A 125 -2.95 -13.69 -2.17
N PRO A 126 -1.87 -14.38 -2.56
CA PRO A 126 -0.82 -13.76 -3.35
C PRO A 126 -1.35 -13.32 -4.72
N ALA A 127 -0.90 -12.17 -5.21
CA ALA A 127 -1.26 -11.70 -6.54
C ALA A 127 -0.80 -12.69 -7.63
N LYS A 128 -1.69 -12.92 -8.60
CA LYS A 128 -1.40 -13.73 -9.79
C LYS A 128 -0.73 -12.81 -10.82
N VAL A 129 0.61 -12.80 -10.81
CA VAL A 129 1.44 -12.04 -11.76
C VAL A 129 1.75 -12.84 -13.02
#